data_AF-A0A0C2YUD1-F1
#
_entry.id   AF-A0A0C2YUD1-F1
#
_cell.length_a   1.000
_cell.length_b   1.000
_cell.length_c   1.000
_cell.angle_alpha   90.00
_cell.angle_beta   90.00
_cell.angle_gamma   90.00
#
_symmetry.space_group_name_H-M   'P 1'
#
loop_
_entity.id
_entity.type
_entity.pdbx_description
1 polymer ?
#
loop_
_entity_poly.entity_id
_entity_poly.type
_entity_poly.pdbx_seq_one_letter_code
_entity_poly.pdbx_strand_id
1 'polypeptide(L)' 'VYAALLFASGHGYPLHYPETVVSHLPTDFRKIRGISIGDVGVLSNSNQFLFEFNIFLPADHPYNK' A
#
# COMPACT_ATOMS: atom_id res chain seq x y z
N VAL A 1 8.99 -5.12 16.63
CA VAL A 1 10.33 -5.74 16.43
C VAL A 1 10.80 -5.57 14.98
N TYR A 2 10.14 -6.13 13.97
CA TYR A 2 10.55 -6.01 12.55
C TYR A 2 10.76 -4.57 12.04
N ALA A 3 9.81 -3.69 12.30
CA ALA A 3 9.89 -2.26 11.96
C ALA A 3 11.16 -1.57 12.48
N ALA A 4 11.44 -1.72 13.77
CA ALA A 4 12.60 -1.11 14.42
C ALA A 4 13.93 -1.68 13.88
N LEU A 5 13.97 -2.99 13.59
CA LEU A 5 15.17 -3.65 13.07
C LEU A 5 15.47 -3.25 11.61
N LEU A 6 14.44 -3.11 10.78
CA LEU A 6 14.62 -2.74 9.36
C LEU A 6 14.92 -1.25 9.20
N PHE A 7 14.33 -0.40 10.03
CA PHE A 7 14.63 1.03 10.00
C PHE A 7 16.08 1.32 10.40
N ALA A 8 16.58 0.71 11.47
CA ALA A 8 17.96 0.87 11.92
C ALA A 8 19.00 0.36 10.91
N SER A 9 18.61 -0.60 10.05
CA SER A 9 19.47 -1.14 8.99
C SER A 9 19.32 -0.42 7.64
N GLY A 10 18.52 0.64 7.56
CA GLY A 10 18.31 1.41 6.33
C GLY A 10 17.43 0.70 5.29
N HIS A 11 16.80 -0.42 5.66
CA HIS A 11 15.91 -1.19 4.77
C HIS A 11 14.47 -0.69 4.77
N GLY A 12 14.21 0.43 5.45
CA GLY A 12 12.88 1.05 5.52
C GLY A 12 11.94 0.32 6.47
N TYR A 13 10.64 0.50 6.25
CA TYR A 13 9.58 -0.07 7.07
C TYR A 13 8.87 -1.18 6.30
N PRO A 14 8.86 -2.43 6.78
CA PRO A 14 8.16 -3.51 6.08
C PRO A 14 6.64 -3.25 6.15
N LEU A 15 6.04 -2.93 5.01
CA LEU A 15 4.59 -2.94 4.86
C LEU A 15 4.13 -4.38 4.58
N HIS A 16 4.44 -5.31 5.47
CA HIS A 16 3.95 -6.68 5.34
C HIS A 16 2.75 -6.88 6.25
N TYR A 17 1.55 -6.82 5.67
CA TYR A 17 0.35 -7.29 6.33
C TYR A 17 -0.50 -8.02 5.27
N PRO A 18 -0.73 -9.34 5.40
CA PRO A 18 -1.32 -10.15 4.33
C PRO A 18 -2.78 -9.78 3.99
N GLU A 19 -3.44 -9.04 4.88
CA GLU A 19 -4.82 -8.58 4.74
C GLU A 19 -4.93 -7.08 4.36
N THR A 20 -3.84 -6.38 3.98
CA THR A 20 -3.89 -4.96 3.52
C THR A 20 -4.63 -4.77 2.20
N VAL A 21 -5.25 -5.83 1.73
CA VAL A 21 -6.07 -5.86 0.54
C VAL A 21 -7.37 -5.15 0.88
N VAL A 22 -7.26 -3.82 0.84
CA VAL A 22 -8.27 -2.81 1.01
C VAL A 22 -9.62 -3.31 0.48
N SER A 23 -10.57 -3.56 1.38
CA SER A 23 -11.83 -4.26 1.07
C SER A 23 -12.71 -3.51 0.07
N HIS A 24 -12.52 -2.20 -0.06
CA HIS A 24 -13.24 -1.32 -0.99
C HIS A 24 -12.65 -1.31 -2.41
N LEU A 25 -11.50 -1.96 -2.65
CA LEU A 25 -10.93 -2.05 -3.99
C LEU A 25 -11.57 -3.21 -4.79
N PRO A 26 -11.73 -3.06 -6.13
CA PRO A 26 -12.23 -4.12 -6.97
C PRO A 26 -11.47 -5.43 -6.79
N THR A 27 -12.17 -6.57 -6.83
CA THR A 27 -11.59 -7.91 -6.61
C THR A 27 -10.39 -8.21 -7.51
N ASP A 28 -10.37 -7.67 -8.73
CA ASP A 28 -9.27 -7.86 -9.67
C ASP A 28 -7.99 -7.16 -9.21
N PHE A 29 -8.11 -5.97 -8.61
CA PHE A 29 -6.98 -5.25 -8.01
C PHE A 29 -6.36 -6.05 -6.87
N ARG A 30 -7.26 -6.57 -6.02
CA ARG A 30 -6.94 -7.33 -4.81
C ARG A 30 -6.20 -8.63 -5.11
N LYS A 31 -6.51 -9.29 -6.23
CA LYS A 31 -5.94 -10.59 -6.61
C LYS A 31 -4.69 -10.49 -7.48
N ILE A 32 -4.54 -9.43 -8.28
CA ILE A 32 -3.54 -9.40 -9.35
C ILE A 32 -2.38 -8.44 -9.04
N ARG A 33 -2.65 -7.28 -8.42
CA ARG A 33 -1.66 -6.21 -8.32
C ARG A 33 -0.96 -6.13 -6.97
N GLY A 34 -1.71 -6.17 -5.87
CA GLY A 34 -1.19 -5.84 -4.54
C GLY A 34 -0.66 -4.40 -4.45
N ILE A 35 0.16 -4.12 -3.42
CA ILE A 35 0.90 -2.85 -3.29
C ILE A 35 2.04 -2.82 -4.31
N SER A 36 2.21 -1.71 -5.01
CA SER A 36 3.20 -1.51 -6.06
C SER A 36 3.94 -0.17 -5.94
N ILE A 37 5.06 -0.02 -6.64
CA ILE A 37 5.79 1.26 -6.71
C ILE A 37 4.88 2.35 -7.30
N GLY A 38 4.93 3.53 -6.70
CA GLY A 38 4.12 4.69 -7.07
C GLY A 38 2.77 4.78 -6.35
N ASP A 39 2.43 3.78 -5.54
CA ASP A 39 1.24 3.85 -4.68
C ASP A 39 1.43 4.90 -3.59
N VAL A 40 0.44 5.79 -3.49
CA VAL A 40 0.33 6.80 -2.45
C VAL A 40 -0.79 6.37 -1.51
N GLY A 41 -0.56 6.50 -0.22
CA GLY A 41 -1.48 6.05 0.80
C GLY A 41 -1.11 6.54 2.19
N VAL A 42 -1.96 6.22 3.16
CA VAL A 42 -1.79 6.63 4.56
C VAL A 42 -1.58 5.41 5.43
N LEU A 43 -0.72 5.53 6.45
CA LEU A 43 -0.58 4.52 7.48
C LEU A 43 -1.66 4.73 8.55
N SER A 44 -2.48 3.70 8.77
CA SER A 44 -3.46 3.70 9.86
C SER A 44 -2.77 3.63 11.23
N ASN A 45 -3.53 3.90 12.29
CA ASN A 45 -3.05 3.68 13.68
C ASN A 45 -2.72 2.21 13.98
N SER A 46 -3.28 1.26 13.21
CA SER A 46 -2.94 -0.16 13.26
C SER A 46 -1.75 -0.52 12.33
N ASN A 47 -1.07 0.49 11.79
CA ASN A 47 0.09 0.35 10.93
C ASN A 47 -0.19 -0.42 9.63
N GLN A 48 -1.40 -0.27 9.10
CA GLN A 48 -1.83 -0.79 7.80
C GLN A 48 -1.67 0.29 6.74
N PHE A 49 -1.17 -0.08 5.56
CA PHE A 49 -1.12 0.81 4.41
C PHE A 49 -2.51 0.87 3.74
N LEU A 50 -3.12 2.05 3.76
CA LEU A 50 -4.38 2.34 3.10
C LEU A 50 -4.08 3.04 1.77
N PHE A 51 -4.29 2.33 0.67
CA PHE A 51 -4.08 2.86 -0.69
C PHE A 51 -5.09 3.98 -0.99
N GLU A 52 -4.59 5.08 -1.56
CA GLU A 52 -5.41 6.19 -2.06
C GLU A 52 -5.39 6.21 -3.60
N PHE A 53 -4.20 6.34 -4.19
CA PHE A 53 -4.04 6.45 -5.65
C PHE A 53 -2.62 6.03 -6.08
N ASN A 54 -2.36 5.94 -7.39
CA ASN A 54 -1.00 5.73 -7.88
C ASN A 54 -0.54 6.89 -8.75
N ILE A 55 0.63 7.45 -8.42
CA ILE A 55 1.16 8.67 -9.04
C ILE A 55 1.64 8.48 -10.49
N PHE A 56 1.87 7.24 -10.91
CA PHE A 56 2.23 6.91 -12.29
C PHE A 56 1.02 6.70 -13.20
N LEU A 57 -0.20 6.68 -12.63
CA LEU A 57 -1.42 6.51 -13.40
C LEU A 57 -2.04 7.87 -13.75
N PRO A 58 -2.75 7.97 -14.89
CA PRO A 58 -3.50 9.16 -15.27
C PRO A 58 -4.48 9.62 -14.18
N ALA A 59 -4.79 10.92 -14.14
CA ALA A 59 -5.72 11.48 -13.16
C ALA A 59 -7.15 10.93 -13.28
N ASP A 60 -7.54 10.49 -14.47
CA ASP A 60 -8.83 9.86 -14.76
C ASP A 60 -8.79 8.32 -14.63
N HIS A 61 -7.66 7.76 -14.20
CA HIS A 61 -7.54 6.33 -13.99
C HIS A 61 -8.56 5.89 -12.93
N PRO A 62 -9.20 4.72 -13.08
CA PRO A 62 -10.16 4.20 -12.09
C PRO A 62 -9.67 4.07 -10.64
N TYR A 63 -8.36 4.20 -10.41
CA TYR A 63 -7.72 4.13 -9.08
C TYR A 63 -7.47 5.51 -8.47
N ASN A 64 -7.57 6.57 -9.25
CA ASN A 64 -7.31 7.94 -8.84
C ASN A 64 -8.66 8.67 -8.76
N LYS A 65 -9.56 8.18 -7.91
CA LYS A 65 -10.92 8.71 -7.74
C LYS A 65 -11.13 9.37 -6.41
#